data_AF-A0A2S2QT55-F1
#
_entry.id   AF-A0A2S2QT55-F1
#
_cell.length_a   1.000
_cell.length_b   1.000
_cell.length_c   1.000
_cell.angle_alpha   90.00
_cell.angle_beta   90.00
_cell.angle_gamma   90.00
#
_symmetry.space_group_name_H-M   'P 1'
#
loop_
_entity.id
_entity.type
_entity.pdbx_description
1 polymer ?
#
loop_
_entity_poly.entity_id
_entity_poly.type
_entity_poly.pdbx_seq_one_letter_code
_entity_poly.pdbx_strand_id
1 'polypeptide(L)'
;MVTEPKTRDWWPSLEDMCLDRTAVVVLNTNIENPPQLVRRLWNDALLRLTVDGGTNKWYNFIKQNAYDKLKFPDLITGDLDSADRSIIDEFVLLGSQIVYTPNQDETDFAKALREIQKYSTKMNKSINSVIVMANMCNRVDHFLSNINTLYKSKDYYFDGDIYLLGRNSLTWLLQSGSNRIHIPQVLRINPEKNYIGFFPLGSPCYKCTTTGLKWNIFEKTMEMGGLTSSSNTYNGQPFVTIDNSSPLLWTMTMGYEDGF
;
A
#
# COMPACT_ATOMS: atom_id res chain seq x y z
N MET A 1 26.50 18.61 -19.36
CA MET A 1 25.29 17.87 -19.75
C MET A 1 24.39 17.82 -18.54
N VAL A 2 23.27 18.54 -18.56
CA VAL A 2 22.28 18.45 -17.49
C VAL A 2 21.60 17.10 -17.68
N THR A 3 21.86 16.16 -16.79
CA THR A 3 21.15 14.87 -16.77
C THR A 3 19.67 15.18 -16.61
N GLU A 4 18.84 14.78 -17.58
CA GLU A 4 17.39 14.85 -17.44
C GLU A 4 16.99 14.16 -16.13
N PRO A 5 16.07 14.74 -15.35
CA PRO A 5 15.63 14.13 -14.10
C PRO A 5 15.07 12.73 -14.42
N LYS A 6 15.64 11.71 -13.77
CA LYS A 6 15.24 10.32 -13.96
C LYS A 6 13.77 10.15 -13.55
N THR A 7 12.91 9.83 -14.51
CA THR A 7 11.50 9.50 -14.25
C THR A 7 11.41 8.22 -13.40
N ARG A 8 10.59 8.25 -12.35
CA ARG A 8 10.25 7.08 -11.53
C ARG A 8 9.03 6.38 -12.12
N ASP A 9 9.17 5.12 -12.46
CA ASP A 9 8.06 4.30 -12.95
C ASP A 9 7.35 3.57 -11.79
N TRP A 10 6.03 3.40 -11.92
CA TRP A 10 5.16 2.70 -10.97
C TRP A 10 4.28 1.67 -11.70
N TRP A 11 4.19 0.45 -11.15
CA TRP A 11 3.44 -0.67 -11.73
C TRP A 11 2.36 -1.19 -10.75
N PRO A 12 1.19 -0.54 -10.71
CA PRO A 12 0.11 -0.85 -9.75
C PRO A 12 -0.70 -2.11 -10.07
N SER A 13 -0.37 -2.87 -11.14
CA SER A 13 -1.06 -4.12 -11.49
C SER A 13 -0.70 -5.22 -10.48
N LEU A 14 -1.45 -5.31 -9.37
CA LEU A 14 -1.16 -6.26 -8.30
C LEU A 14 -1.30 -7.72 -8.76
N GLU A 15 -2.14 -7.98 -9.76
CA GLU A 15 -2.36 -9.28 -10.39
C GLU A 15 -1.13 -9.77 -11.16
N ASP A 16 -0.32 -8.85 -11.69
CA ASP A 16 0.85 -9.15 -12.53
C ASP A 16 2.18 -8.82 -11.85
N MET A 17 2.14 -8.16 -10.69
CA MET A 17 3.32 -7.71 -9.95
C MET A 17 4.24 -8.91 -9.60
N CYS A 18 5.55 -8.76 -9.79
CA CYS A 18 6.54 -9.73 -9.30
C CYS A 18 6.71 -9.54 -7.79
N LEU A 19 6.48 -10.61 -7.01
CA LEU A 19 6.39 -10.57 -5.55
C LEU A 19 7.61 -11.14 -4.82
N ASP A 20 8.64 -11.56 -5.55
CA ASP A 20 9.88 -12.16 -5.03
C ASP A 20 10.71 -11.20 -4.15
N ARG A 21 10.40 -9.91 -4.19
CA ARG A 21 11.01 -8.84 -3.38
C ARG A 21 9.96 -8.00 -2.64
N THR A 22 8.78 -8.57 -2.43
CA THR A 22 7.64 -7.89 -1.80
C THR A 22 7.35 -8.47 -0.43
N ALA A 23 7.07 -7.58 0.53
CA ALA A 23 6.45 -7.95 1.80
C ALA A 23 4.94 -7.68 1.75
N VAL A 24 4.14 -8.54 2.35
CA VAL A 24 2.70 -8.32 2.54
C VAL A 24 2.40 -8.18 4.03
N VAL A 25 1.69 -7.11 4.38
CA VAL A 25 1.35 -6.75 5.76
C VAL A 25 -0.16 -6.71 5.91
N VAL A 26 -0.67 -7.41 6.92
CA VAL A 26 -2.08 -7.33 7.33
C VAL A 26 -2.17 -6.53 8.63
N LEU A 27 -2.77 -5.34 8.54
CA LEU A 27 -3.10 -4.53 9.71
C LEU A 27 -4.39 -5.04 10.38
N ASN A 28 -4.76 -4.44 11.52
CA ASN A 28 -6.00 -4.76 12.23
C ASN A 28 -7.25 -4.26 11.48
N THR A 29 -7.52 -4.87 10.33
CA THR A 29 -8.69 -4.64 9.48
C THR A 29 -9.21 -5.93 8.86
N ASN A 30 -10.51 -5.97 8.57
CA ASN A 30 -11.07 -7.01 7.71
C ASN A 30 -10.40 -6.95 6.32
N ILE A 31 -10.17 -8.13 5.76
CA ILE A 31 -9.63 -8.31 4.41
C ILE A 31 -10.84 -8.43 3.48
N GLU A 32 -11.09 -7.37 2.71
CA GLU A 32 -12.26 -7.24 1.83
C GLU A 32 -11.89 -7.35 0.34
N ASN A 33 -10.66 -7.78 0.05
CA ASN A 33 -10.17 -7.94 -1.32
C ASN A 33 -10.54 -9.32 -1.88
N PRO A 34 -10.57 -9.49 -3.22
CA PRO A 34 -10.86 -10.77 -3.85
C PRO A 34 -10.00 -11.91 -3.29
N PRO A 35 -10.58 -13.03 -2.84
CA PRO A 35 -9.83 -14.07 -2.16
C PRO A 35 -8.65 -14.65 -2.95
N GLN A 36 -8.79 -14.75 -4.27
CA GLN A 36 -7.71 -15.24 -5.15
C GLN A 36 -6.54 -14.24 -5.25
N LEU A 37 -6.82 -12.94 -5.25
CA LEU A 37 -5.78 -11.91 -5.22
C LEU A 37 -5.01 -12.01 -3.91
N VAL A 38 -5.73 -12.02 -2.78
CA VAL A 38 -5.12 -12.12 -1.44
C VAL A 38 -4.23 -13.36 -1.35
N ARG A 39 -4.71 -14.52 -1.83
CA ARG A 39 -3.95 -15.76 -1.86
C ARG A 39 -2.65 -15.63 -2.66
N ARG A 40 -2.71 -15.05 -3.86
CA ARG A 40 -1.52 -14.83 -4.70
C ARG A 40 -0.53 -13.91 -4.00
N LEU A 41 -0.99 -12.72 -3.59
CA LEU A 41 -0.17 -11.73 -2.90
C LEU A 41 0.55 -12.36 -1.70
N TRP A 42 -0.18 -13.11 -0.89
CA TRP A 42 0.37 -13.71 0.33
C TRP A 42 1.35 -14.85 0.07
N ASN A 43 0.99 -15.81 -0.79
CA ASN A 43 1.81 -17.01 -1.00
C ASN A 43 3.08 -16.71 -1.80
N ASP A 44 3.01 -15.78 -2.75
CA ASP A 44 4.12 -15.48 -3.65
C ASP A 44 5.03 -14.38 -3.10
N ALA A 45 4.58 -13.64 -2.07
CA ALA A 45 5.42 -12.69 -1.36
C ALA A 45 6.63 -13.35 -0.68
N LEU A 46 7.73 -12.60 -0.69
CA LEU A 46 8.96 -12.98 0.00
C LEU A 46 8.77 -13.06 1.51
N LEU A 47 7.99 -12.12 2.06
CA LEU A 47 7.76 -11.97 3.50
C LEU A 47 6.30 -11.66 3.80
N ARG A 48 5.74 -12.33 4.80
CA ARG A 48 4.35 -12.22 5.25
C ARG A 48 4.31 -11.76 6.70
N LEU A 49 3.66 -10.64 6.98
CA LEU A 49 3.53 -10.11 8.33
C LEU A 49 2.07 -9.89 8.70
N THR A 50 1.74 -10.20 9.94
CA THR A 50 0.52 -9.73 10.58
C THR A 50 0.88 -8.78 11.72
N VAL A 51 0.05 -7.77 11.93
CA VAL A 51 0.29 -6.71 12.93
C VAL A 51 -0.83 -6.74 13.96
N ASP A 52 -0.49 -7.20 15.18
CA ASP A 52 -1.35 -7.28 16.35
C ASP A 52 -2.74 -7.87 15.99
N GLY A 53 -3.84 -7.14 16.15
CA GLY A 53 -5.18 -7.65 15.81
C GLY A 53 -5.34 -8.08 14.34
N GLY A 54 -4.44 -7.66 13.44
CA GLY A 54 -4.34 -8.15 12.07
C GLY A 54 -4.10 -9.67 11.97
N THR A 55 -3.49 -10.28 12.99
CA THR A 55 -3.34 -11.75 13.09
C THR A 55 -4.71 -12.43 13.15
N ASN A 56 -5.64 -11.89 13.93
CA ASN A 56 -7.00 -12.42 14.03
C ASN A 56 -7.75 -12.25 12.71
N LYS A 57 -7.53 -11.13 12.02
CA LYS A 57 -8.16 -10.83 10.72
C LYS A 57 -7.69 -11.80 9.64
N TRP A 58 -6.40 -12.06 9.59
CA TRP A 58 -5.81 -13.06 8.70
C TRP A 58 -6.38 -14.46 8.96
N TYR A 59 -6.45 -14.86 10.23
CA TYR A 59 -7.01 -16.16 10.63
C TYR A 59 -8.48 -16.32 10.23
N ASN A 60 -9.30 -15.30 10.48
CA ASN A 60 -10.71 -15.30 10.08
C ASN A 60 -10.87 -15.38 8.56
N PHE A 61 -10.02 -14.68 7.80
CA PHE A 61 -10.01 -14.75 6.34
C PHE A 61 -9.71 -16.17 5.84
N ILE A 62 -8.73 -16.87 6.43
CA ILE A 62 -8.43 -18.27 6.10
C ILE A 62 -9.67 -19.16 6.32
N LYS A 63 -10.30 -19.04 7.50
CA LYS A 63 -11.48 -19.85 7.85
C LYS A 63 -12.66 -19.62 6.91
N GLN A 64 -12.94 -18.38 6.55
CA GLN A 64 -14.08 -18.03 5.70
C GLN A 64 -13.91 -18.52 4.26
N ASN A 65 -12.68 -18.61 3.76
CA ASN A 65 -12.40 -18.95 2.37
C ASN A 65 -11.91 -20.39 2.17
N ALA A 66 -11.90 -21.20 3.23
CA ALA A 66 -11.51 -22.62 3.22
C ALA A 66 -10.19 -22.91 2.49
N TYR A 67 -9.17 -22.09 2.76
CA TYR A 67 -7.88 -22.21 2.08
C TYR A 67 -6.87 -23.06 2.87
N ASP A 68 -6.82 -24.35 2.54
CA ASP A 68 -5.84 -25.30 3.11
C ASP A 68 -4.39 -25.06 2.66
N LYS A 69 -4.17 -24.16 1.68
CA LYS A 69 -2.87 -23.94 1.00
C LYS A 69 -2.30 -22.54 1.21
N LEU A 70 -2.82 -21.77 2.17
CA LEU A 70 -2.19 -20.50 2.54
C LEU A 70 -0.99 -20.75 3.45
N LYS A 71 0.13 -20.07 3.16
CA LYS A 71 1.27 -20.04 4.08
C LYS A 71 0.86 -19.35 5.38
N PHE A 72 1.44 -19.73 6.51
CA PHE A 72 1.30 -18.98 7.75
C PHE A 72 2.13 -17.67 7.68
N PRO A 73 1.86 -16.68 8.55
CA PRO A 73 2.68 -15.47 8.61
C PRO A 73 4.13 -15.80 8.96
N ASP A 74 5.12 -15.14 8.35
CA ASP A 74 6.50 -15.31 8.80
C ASP A 74 6.73 -14.58 10.13
N LEU A 75 6.16 -13.37 10.25
CA LEU A 75 6.28 -12.54 11.44
C LEU A 75 4.89 -12.12 11.98
N ILE A 76 4.75 -12.13 13.29
CA ILE A 76 3.64 -11.55 14.04
C ILE A 76 4.23 -10.41 14.87
N THR A 77 3.82 -9.17 14.60
CA THR A 77 4.42 -7.97 15.19
C THR A 77 3.39 -7.14 15.94
N GLY A 78 3.81 -6.34 16.92
CA GLY A 78 2.91 -5.48 17.70
C GLY A 78 3.18 -5.59 19.20
N ASP A 79 2.36 -4.89 19.99
CA ASP A 79 2.27 -5.10 21.44
C ASP A 79 1.29 -6.22 21.84
N LEU A 80 0.60 -6.82 20.84
CA LEU A 80 -0.18 -8.05 20.96
C LEU A 80 -1.32 -7.95 21.98
N ASP A 81 -1.89 -6.76 22.14
CA ASP A 81 -3.00 -6.50 23.06
C ASP A 81 -4.37 -6.82 22.45
N SER A 82 -4.46 -6.81 21.12
CA SER A 82 -5.70 -7.06 20.36
C SER A 82 -5.69 -8.43 19.68
N ALA A 83 -4.52 -9.06 19.54
CA ALA A 83 -4.37 -10.40 19.00
C ALA A 83 -4.82 -11.50 19.99
N ASP A 84 -5.52 -12.53 19.50
CA ASP A 84 -5.91 -13.70 20.30
C ASP A 84 -4.69 -14.60 20.51
N ARG A 85 -4.35 -14.86 21.77
CA ARG A 85 -3.20 -15.70 22.15
C ARG A 85 -3.28 -17.11 21.59
N SER A 86 -4.46 -17.70 21.51
CA SER A 86 -4.63 -19.05 20.96
C SER A 86 -4.28 -19.12 19.48
N ILE A 87 -4.64 -18.08 18.72
CA ILE A 87 -4.31 -17.94 17.30
C ILE A 87 -2.80 -17.71 17.12
N ILE A 88 -2.22 -16.86 17.97
CA ILE A 88 -0.76 -16.63 17.97
C ILE A 88 -0.03 -17.94 18.23
N ASP A 89 -0.40 -18.67 19.27
CA ASP A 89 0.24 -19.94 19.66
C ASP A 89 0.14 -20.97 18.52
N GLU A 90 -1.02 -21.06 17.85
CA GLU A 90 -1.22 -21.91 16.67
C GLU A 90 -0.22 -21.55 15.54
N PHE A 91 -0.08 -20.26 15.20
CA PHE A 91 0.85 -19.83 14.17
C PHE A 91 2.33 -20.00 14.56
N VAL A 92 2.67 -19.79 15.83
CA VAL A 92 4.03 -20.04 16.35
C VAL A 92 4.39 -21.52 16.23
N LEU A 93 3.47 -22.43 16.57
CA LEU A 93 3.66 -23.87 16.39
C LEU A 93 3.90 -24.25 14.92
N LEU A 94 3.28 -23.51 13.99
CA LEU A 94 3.48 -23.69 12.55
C LEU A 94 4.78 -23.07 12.03
N GLY A 95 5.44 -22.20 12.81
CA GLY A 95 6.75 -21.62 12.51
C GLY A 95 6.81 -20.10 12.42
N SER A 96 5.72 -19.38 12.72
CA SER A 96 5.72 -17.91 12.80
C SER A 96 6.62 -17.41 13.93
N GLN A 97 7.30 -16.28 13.71
CA GLN A 97 8.12 -15.63 14.74
C GLN A 97 7.38 -14.42 15.30
N ILE A 98 7.35 -14.30 16.63
CA ILE A 98 6.81 -13.13 17.31
C ILE A 98 7.90 -12.06 17.43
N VAL A 99 7.57 -10.81 17.09
CA VAL A 99 8.41 -9.63 17.31
C VAL A 99 7.61 -8.61 18.12
N TYR A 100 7.93 -8.50 19.40
CA TYR A 100 7.27 -7.58 20.31
C TYR A 100 7.76 -6.14 20.08
N THR A 101 6.84 -5.19 19.88
CA THR A 101 7.15 -3.79 19.54
C THR A 101 6.47 -2.81 20.51
N PRO A 102 6.95 -2.67 21.76
CA PRO A 102 6.26 -1.95 22.83
C PRO A 102 6.26 -0.42 22.70
N ASN A 103 6.96 0.14 21.71
CA ASN A 103 7.06 1.59 21.54
C ASN A 103 5.66 2.19 21.28
N GLN A 104 5.22 3.07 22.18
CA GLN A 104 3.92 3.73 22.15
C GLN A 104 3.95 5.07 21.39
N ASP A 105 5.14 5.61 21.08
CA ASP A 105 5.30 6.85 20.32
C ASP A 105 5.22 6.64 18.79
N GLU A 106 5.23 5.39 18.33
CA GLU A 106 5.10 4.99 16.93
C GLU A 106 3.93 4.02 16.74
N THR A 107 3.23 4.12 15.60
CA THR A 107 2.17 3.18 15.25
C THR A 107 2.71 1.79 14.95
N ASP A 108 1.89 0.75 15.11
CA ASP A 108 2.29 -0.61 14.75
C ASP A 108 2.62 -0.77 13.27
N PHE A 109 1.99 0.03 12.39
CA PHE A 109 2.36 0.06 10.98
C PHE A 109 3.80 0.58 10.78
N ALA A 110 4.17 1.69 11.42
CA ALA A 110 5.54 2.22 11.34
C ALA A 110 6.57 1.22 11.90
N LYS A 111 6.25 0.60 13.04
CA LYS A 111 7.08 -0.43 13.67
C LYS A 111 7.24 -1.66 12.75
N ALA A 112 6.17 -2.11 12.10
CA ALA A 112 6.22 -3.21 11.15
C ALA A 112 7.13 -2.92 9.94
N LEU A 113 7.12 -1.69 9.40
CA LEU A 113 8.04 -1.30 8.33
C LEU A 113 9.52 -1.37 8.77
N ARG A 114 9.83 -0.97 10.01
CA ARG A 114 11.19 -1.12 10.57
C ARG A 114 11.59 -2.59 10.66
N GLU A 115 10.68 -3.46 11.09
CA GLU A 115 10.94 -4.91 11.18
C GLU A 115 11.15 -5.54 9.79
N ILE A 116 10.43 -5.08 8.76
CA ILE A 116 10.68 -5.48 7.37
C ILE A 116 12.10 -5.08 6.94
N GLN A 117 12.53 -3.86 7.22
CA GLN A 117 13.88 -3.38 6.90
C GLN A 117 14.97 -4.18 7.63
N LYS A 118 14.76 -4.48 8.92
CA LYS A 118 15.65 -5.33 9.72
C LYS A 118 15.72 -6.75 9.17
N TYR A 119 14.58 -7.34 8.80
CA TYR A 119 14.52 -8.66 8.18
C TYR A 119 15.28 -8.69 6.86
N SER A 120 15.05 -7.69 6.00
CA SER A 120 15.74 -7.56 4.70
C SER A 120 17.25 -7.55 4.86
N THR A 121 17.75 -6.78 5.84
CA THR A 121 19.18 -6.68 6.17
C THR A 121 19.71 -7.99 6.74
N LYS A 122 19.03 -8.58 7.74
CA LYS A 122 19.45 -9.80 8.44
C LYS A 122 19.52 -11.01 7.50
N MET A 123 18.56 -11.14 6.59
CA MET A 123 18.47 -12.28 5.68
C MET A 123 19.23 -12.08 4.37
N ASN A 124 19.89 -10.93 4.18
CA ASN A 124 20.53 -10.53 2.92
C ASN A 124 19.59 -10.67 1.71
N LYS A 125 18.31 -10.32 1.91
CA LYS A 125 17.24 -10.43 0.92
C LYS A 125 16.67 -9.04 0.70
N SER A 126 16.84 -8.48 -0.48
CA SER A 126 16.40 -7.11 -0.74
C SER A 126 14.89 -7.04 -0.97
N ILE A 127 14.17 -6.46 -0.02
CA ILE A 127 12.75 -6.10 -0.15
C ILE A 127 12.68 -4.69 -0.70
N ASN A 128 11.96 -4.48 -1.81
CA ASN A 128 11.83 -3.17 -2.45
C ASN A 128 10.39 -2.66 -2.46
N SER A 129 9.43 -3.49 -2.06
CA SER A 129 8.02 -3.14 -2.04
C SER A 129 7.29 -3.76 -0.86
N VAL A 130 6.28 -3.06 -0.37
CA VAL A 130 5.39 -3.51 0.70
C VAL A 130 3.95 -3.27 0.28
N ILE A 131 3.13 -4.31 0.33
CA ILE A 131 1.68 -4.21 0.16
C ILE A 131 1.03 -4.34 1.53
N VAL A 132 0.27 -3.33 1.92
CA VAL A 132 -0.34 -3.21 3.24
C VAL A 132 -1.85 -3.27 3.08
N MET A 133 -2.47 -4.33 3.58
CA MET A 133 -3.93 -4.43 3.65
C MET A 133 -4.41 -3.55 4.79
N ALA A 134 -5.08 -2.45 4.44
CA ALA A 134 -5.48 -1.40 5.34
C ALA A 134 -6.91 -0.93 5.05
N ASN A 135 -7.68 -0.65 6.09
CA ASN A 135 -8.98 -0.03 5.92
C ASN A 135 -8.87 1.48 5.90
N MET A 136 -9.60 2.07 4.97
CA MET A 136 -9.65 3.50 4.71
C MET A 136 -10.93 4.14 5.29
N CYS A 137 -11.83 3.35 5.87
CA CYS A 137 -13.07 3.79 6.50
C CYS A 137 -13.16 3.34 7.98
N ASN A 138 -14.13 3.87 8.72
CA ASN A 138 -14.34 3.73 10.18
C ASN A 138 -13.44 4.60 11.05
N ARG A 139 -12.19 4.18 11.31
CA ARG A 139 -11.24 4.93 12.15
C ARG A 139 -10.45 5.90 11.28
N VAL A 140 -11.03 7.05 11.00
CA VAL A 140 -10.41 8.10 10.16
C VAL A 140 -9.04 8.51 10.71
N ASP A 141 -8.88 8.58 12.02
CA ASP A 141 -7.61 8.85 12.69
C ASP A 141 -6.55 7.77 12.40
N HIS A 142 -6.92 6.48 12.38
CA HIS A 142 -6.02 5.40 11.99
C HIS A 142 -5.63 5.51 10.51
N PHE A 143 -6.60 5.79 9.63
CA PHE A 143 -6.32 6.00 8.21
C PHE A 143 -5.34 7.16 8.00
N LEU A 144 -5.59 8.32 8.61
CA LEU A 144 -4.69 9.47 8.53
C LEU A 144 -3.32 9.16 9.12
N SER A 145 -3.24 8.34 10.17
CA SER A 145 -1.97 7.89 10.74
C SER A 145 -1.19 6.96 9.79
N ASN A 146 -1.88 6.09 9.04
CA ASN A 146 -1.26 5.30 7.98
C ASN A 146 -0.71 6.19 6.86
N ILE A 147 -1.46 7.23 6.45
CA ILE A 147 -0.97 8.21 5.48
C ILE A 147 0.26 8.94 6.02
N ASN A 148 0.24 9.42 7.27
CA ASN A 148 1.39 10.05 7.91
C ASN A 148 2.63 9.12 7.92
N THR A 149 2.41 7.82 8.13
CA THR A 149 3.48 6.82 8.06
C THR A 149 4.11 6.74 6.66
N LEU A 150 3.33 6.85 5.57
CA LEU A 150 3.87 6.93 4.21
C LEU A 150 4.80 8.14 4.02
N TYR A 151 4.40 9.32 4.52
CA TYR A 151 5.22 10.54 4.43
C TYR A 151 6.53 10.45 5.21
N LYS A 152 6.55 9.70 6.33
CA LYS A 152 7.75 9.45 7.13
C LYS A 152 8.61 8.29 6.61
N SER A 153 8.06 7.42 5.77
CA SER A 153 8.64 6.09 5.54
C SER A 153 10.04 6.14 4.95
N LYS A 154 10.24 6.94 3.90
CA LYS A 154 11.52 7.05 3.20
C LYS A 154 12.66 7.50 4.11
N ASP A 155 12.36 8.39 5.06
CA ASP A 155 13.39 8.99 5.92
C ASP A 155 13.65 8.14 7.17
N TYR A 156 12.66 7.39 7.66
CA TYR A 156 12.73 6.79 9.00
C TYR A 156 12.55 5.26 9.04
N TYR A 157 11.86 4.66 8.07
CA TYR A 157 11.33 3.30 8.21
C TYR A 157 11.74 2.34 7.10
N PHE A 158 11.52 2.70 5.83
CA PHE A 158 11.70 1.79 4.69
C PHE A 158 11.92 2.58 3.40
N ASP A 159 12.99 2.27 2.67
CA ASP A 159 13.31 2.91 1.38
C ASP A 159 12.87 2.01 0.23
N GLY A 160 11.58 2.03 -0.07
CA GLY A 160 10.97 1.27 -1.18
C GLY A 160 9.52 1.67 -1.43
N ASP A 161 8.85 0.95 -2.32
CA ASP A 161 7.46 1.22 -2.69
C ASP A 161 6.52 0.71 -1.60
N ILE A 162 5.59 1.56 -1.14
CA ILE A 162 4.58 1.14 -0.15
C ILE A 162 3.21 1.44 -0.72
N TYR A 163 2.44 0.37 -0.88
CA TYR A 163 1.07 0.41 -1.37
C TYR A 163 0.12 0.07 -0.23
N LEU A 164 -0.80 0.99 0.07
CA LEU A 164 -1.94 0.71 0.92
C LEU A 164 -3.07 0.17 0.04
N LEU A 165 -3.41 -1.09 0.23
CA LEU A 165 -4.51 -1.78 -0.42
C LEU A 165 -5.75 -1.70 0.46
N GLY A 166 -6.71 -0.87 0.03
CA GLY A 166 -8.07 -0.86 0.55
C GLY A 166 -8.96 -1.85 -0.20
N ARG A 167 -10.28 -1.83 0.07
CA ARG A 167 -11.26 -2.76 -0.53
C ARG A 167 -11.22 -2.78 -2.06
N ASN A 168 -11.34 -1.61 -2.69
CA ASN A 168 -11.28 -1.42 -4.14
C ASN A 168 -10.35 -0.26 -4.51
N SER A 169 -9.36 0.04 -3.67
CA SER A 169 -8.43 1.14 -3.90
C SER A 169 -7.00 0.77 -3.60
N LEU A 170 -6.09 1.34 -4.39
CA LEU A 170 -4.66 1.28 -4.16
C LEU A 170 -4.14 2.70 -3.98
N THR A 171 -3.42 2.93 -2.88
CA THR A 171 -2.96 4.26 -2.49
C THR A 171 -1.48 4.22 -2.14
N TRP A 172 -0.70 5.18 -2.63
CA TRP A 172 0.72 5.30 -2.32
C TRP A 172 1.19 6.76 -2.42
N LEU A 173 2.40 7.03 -1.95
CA LEU A 173 2.98 8.36 -1.98
C LEU A 173 3.89 8.54 -3.20
N LEU A 174 3.56 9.50 -4.04
CA LEU A 174 4.43 9.98 -5.10
C LEU A 174 5.43 10.97 -4.49
N GLN A 175 6.72 10.66 -4.57
CA GLN A 175 7.77 11.59 -4.19
C GLN A 175 7.83 12.77 -5.19
N SER A 176 8.42 13.88 -4.78
CA SER A 176 8.66 15.00 -5.70
C SER A 176 9.57 14.58 -6.85
N GLY A 177 9.31 15.14 -8.03
CA GLY A 177 10.00 14.82 -9.27
C GLY A 177 9.04 14.32 -10.35
N SER A 178 9.59 13.56 -11.30
CA SER A 178 8.86 13.02 -12.44
C SER A 178 8.45 11.57 -12.18
N ASN A 179 7.15 11.30 -12.25
CA ASN A 179 6.58 9.98 -12.01
C ASN A 179 5.79 9.52 -13.24
N ARG A 180 5.87 8.22 -13.56
CA ARG A 180 5.10 7.56 -14.63
C ARG A 180 4.40 6.32 -14.08
N ILE A 181 3.08 6.30 -14.13
CA ILE A 181 2.25 5.22 -13.59
C ILE A 181 1.70 4.40 -14.76
N HIS A 182 2.05 3.12 -14.83
CA HIS A 182 1.57 2.20 -15.87
C HIS A 182 0.16 1.74 -15.55
N ILE A 183 -0.81 2.05 -16.39
CA ILE A 183 -2.23 1.80 -16.09
C ILE A 183 -2.66 0.44 -16.67
N PRO A 184 -3.11 -0.52 -15.83
CA PRO A 184 -3.64 -1.80 -16.27
C PRO A 184 -4.70 -1.63 -17.36
N GLN A 185 -4.67 -2.49 -18.38
CA GLN A 185 -5.57 -2.37 -19.53
C GLN A 185 -7.05 -2.39 -19.11
N VAL A 186 -7.41 -3.22 -18.12
CA VAL A 186 -8.78 -3.33 -17.61
C VAL A 186 -9.34 -2.00 -17.11
N LEU A 187 -8.50 -1.14 -16.52
CA LEU A 187 -8.90 0.17 -16.00
C LEU A 187 -9.06 1.22 -17.12
N ARG A 188 -8.47 0.97 -18.29
CA ARG A 188 -8.49 1.87 -19.45
C ARG A 188 -9.63 1.59 -20.42
N ILE A 189 -10.18 0.37 -20.42
CA ILE A 189 -11.28 -0.02 -21.33
C ILE A 189 -12.59 0.65 -20.91
N ASN A 190 -12.86 0.72 -19.60
CA ASN A 190 -14.07 1.34 -19.03
C ASN A 190 -13.68 2.45 -18.04
N PRO A 191 -13.04 3.54 -18.49
CA PRO A 191 -12.52 4.57 -17.59
C PRO A 191 -13.63 5.27 -16.79
N GLU A 192 -14.86 5.32 -17.28
CA GLU A 192 -16.01 5.91 -16.59
C GLU A 192 -16.40 5.19 -15.28
N LYS A 193 -15.94 3.95 -15.09
CA LYS A 193 -16.13 3.18 -13.84
C LYS A 193 -14.92 3.20 -12.93
N ASN A 194 -13.82 3.81 -13.37
CA ASN A 194 -12.55 3.79 -12.65
C ASN A 194 -12.12 5.21 -12.31
N TYR A 195 -11.80 5.42 -11.05
CA TYR A 195 -11.52 6.74 -10.52
C TYR A 195 -10.10 6.81 -9.99
N ILE A 196 -9.49 7.97 -10.15
CA ILE A 196 -8.24 8.32 -9.51
C ILE A 196 -8.39 9.64 -8.76
N GLY A 197 -7.53 9.82 -7.78
CA GLY A 197 -7.35 11.08 -7.11
C GLY A 197 -5.90 11.26 -6.69
N PHE A 198 -5.50 12.52 -6.50
CA PHE A 198 -4.21 12.83 -5.91
C PHE A 198 -4.24 14.12 -5.11
N PHE A 199 -3.62 14.06 -3.93
CA PHE A 199 -3.82 15.02 -2.85
C PHE A 199 -2.49 15.49 -2.22
N PRO A 200 -2.31 16.81 -2.05
CA PRO A 200 -1.15 17.42 -1.38
C PRO A 200 -1.34 17.48 0.14
N LEU A 201 -1.39 16.32 0.80
CA LEU A 201 -1.73 16.24 2.23
C LEU A 201 -0.63 16.74 3.17
N GLY A 202 0.64 16.53 2.81
CA GLY A 202 1.77 16.93 3.67
C GLY A 202 2.14 18.41 3.56
N SER A 203 2.11 18.96 2.34
CA SER A 203 2.40 20.36 2.06
C SER A 203 1.85 20.76 0.68
N PRO A 204 1.66 22.06 0.40
CA PRO A 204 1.32 22.53 -0.94
C PRO A 204 2.32 22.03 -2.00
N CYS A 205 1.79 21.57 -3.13
CA CYS A 205 2.56 21.28 -4.34
C CYS A 205 2.46 22.47 -5.28
N TYR A 206 3.48 23.33 -5.31
CA TYR A 206 3.46 24.62 -6.01
C TYR A 206 3.42 24.50 -7.54
N LYS A 207 3.91 23.39 -8.06
CA LYS A 207 3.92 23.07 -9.49
C LYS A 207 3.58 21.60 -9.69
N CYS A 208 2.44 21.36 -10.32
CA CYS A 208 1.97 20.04 -10.74
C CYS A 208 1.59 20.08 -12.22
N THR A 209 2.10 19.14 -13.00
CA THR A 209 1.71 18.90 -14.39
C THR A 209 1.43 17.42 -14.60
N THR A 210 0.33 17.08 -15.25
CA THR A 210 -0.05 15.69 -15.54
C THR A 210 -0.34 15.44 -17.01
N THR A 211 -0.14 14.20 -17.46
CA THR A 211 -0.66 13.70 -18.75
C THR A 211 -1.33 12.34 -18.56
N GLY A 212 -2.16 11.90 -19.51
CA GLY A 212 -2.83 10.59 -19.44
C GLY A 212 -4.15 10.59 -18.64
N LEU A 213 -4.53 11.72 -18.04
CA LEU A 213 -5.79 11.88 -17.31
C LEU A 213 -6.86 12.57 -18.18
N LYS A 214 -8.13 12.35 -17.85
CA LYS A 214 -9.26 13.06 -18.44
C LYS A 214 -9.21 14.54 -18.09
N TRP A 215 -8.90 14.86 -16.84
CA TRP A 215 -8.66 16.23 -16.39
C TRP A 215 -7.19 16.39 -16.02
N ASN A 216 -6.36 16.71 -17.03
CA ASN A 216 -4.96 17.01 -16.79
C ASN A 216 -4.77 18.37 -16.13
N ILE A 217 -3.71 18.48 -15.33
CA ILE A 217 -3.27 19.71 -14.69
C ILE A 217 -2.03 20.21 -15.44
N PHE A 218 -1.90 21.53 -15.62
CA PHE A 218 -0.71 22.14 -16.23
C PHE A 218 -0.22 23.30 -15.37
N GLU A 219 0.96 23.11 -14.77
CA GLU A 219 1.65 24.08 -13.92
C GLU A 219 0.76 24.75 -12.85
N LYS A 220 -0.08 23.96 -12.17
CA LYS A 220 -0.94 24.50 -11.08
C LYS A 220 -0.36 24.19 -9.71
N THR A 221 -0.65 25.09 -8.77
CA THR A 221 -0.53 24.83 -7.34
C THR A 221 -1.67 23.94 -6.86
N MET A 222 -1.35 22.93 -6.07
CA MET A 222 -2.30 22.08 -5.37
C MET A 222 -2.09 22.20 -3.86
N GLU A 223 -3.18 22.37 -3.11
CA GLU A 223 -3.15 22.40 -1.64
C GLU A 223 -4.49 21.96 -1.05
N MET A 224 -4.46 21.47 0.20
CA MET A 224 -5.69 21.22 0.95
C MET A 224 -6.40 22.55 1.24
N GLY A 225 -7.69 22.63 0.90
CA GLY A 225 -8.46 23.88 0.91
C GLY A 225 -8.44 24.64 -0.43
N GLY A 226 -7.59 24.23 -1.36
CA GLY A 226 -7.51 24.75 -2.73
C GLY A 226 -7.74 23.65 -3.77
N LEU A 227 -6.91 23.62 -4.82
CA LEU A 227 -7.01 22.62 -5.87
C LEU A 227 -6.53 21.24 -5.38
N THR A 228 -7.42 20.26 -5.42
CA THR A 228 -7.13 18.83 -5.31
C THR A 228 -7.71 18.10 -6.49
N SER A 229 -7.15 16.95 -6.89
CA SER A 229 -7.76 16.11 -7.91
C SER A 229 -8.51 14.97 -7.26
N SER A 230 -9.83 15.04 -7.26
CA SER A 230 -10.74 13.97 -6.84
C SER A 230 -11.67 13.60 -7.98
N SER A 231 -12.12 12.35 -8.02
CA SER A 231 -13.02 11.83 -9.06
C SER A 231 -12.52 12.05 -10.50
N ASN A 232 -11.20 12.04 -10.68
CA ASN A 232 -10.58 12.10 -12.00
C ASN A 232 -10.56 10.68 -12.60
N THR A 233 -10.18 10.54 -13.87
CA THR A 233 -10.08 9.24 -14.54
C THR A 233 -9.07 9.30 -15.67
N TYR A 234 -8.82 8.17 -16.33
CA TYR A 234 -7.87 8.01 -17.43
C TYR A 234 -8.46 8.54 -18.75
N ASN A 235 -7.57 8.96 -19.67
CA ASN A 235 -7.96 9.34 -21.03
C ASN A 235 -7.70 8.23 -22.07
N GLY A 236 -7.44 6.99 -21.62
CA GLY A 236 -7.16 5.82 -22.46
C GLY A 236 -5.68 5.55 -22.73
N GLN A 237 -4.78 6.49 -22.45
CA GLN A 237 -3.33 6.29 -22.58
C GLN A 237 -2.83 5.18 -21.63
N PRO A 238 -1.78 4.42 -22.02
CA PRO A 238 -1.27 3.30 -21.22
C PRO A 238 -0.53 3.74 -19.95
N PHE A 239 -0.19 5.02 -19.84
CA PHE A 239 0.46 5.57 -18.66
C PHE A 239 -0.10 6.96 -18.32
N VAL A 240 -0.01 7.30 -17.04
CA VAL A 240 -0.18 8.66 -16.52
C VAL A 240 1.21 9.18 -16.16
N THR A 241 1.53 10.40 -16.58
CA THR A 241 2.72 11.11 -16.05
C THR A 241 2.30 12.18 -15.07
N ILE A 242 3.09 12.37 -14.02
CA ILE A 242 2.89 13.44 -13.05
C ILE A 242 4.25 13.98 -12.62
N ASP A 243 4.45 15.26 -12.92
CA ASP A 243 5.60 16.05 -12.48
C ASP A 243 5.15 16.94 -11.33
N ASN A 244 5.63 16.65 -10.12
CA ASN A 244 5.19 17.31 -8.89
C ASN A 244 6.37 17.87 -8.08
N SER A 245 6.27 19.13 -7.69
CA SER A 245 7.28 19.84 -6.88
C SER A 245 7.36 19.38 -5.42
N SER A 246 6.25 18.89 -4.86
CA SER A 246 6.14 18.35 -3.49
C SER A 246 5.46 16.98 -3.53
N PRO A 247 5.66 16.10 -2.53
CA PRO A 247 5.00 14.79 -2.52
C PRO A 247 3.47 14.87 -2.61
N LEU A 248 2.87 13.93 -3.35
CA LEU A 248 1.43 13.83 -3.55
C LEU A 248 0.95 12.43 -3.17
N LEU A 249 -0.11 12.34 -2.37
CA LEU A 249 -0.78 11.07 -2.14
C LEU A 249 -1.58 10.70 -3.39
N TRP A 250 -1.22 9.63 -4.07
CA TRP A 250 -1.98 9.09 -5.19
C TRP A 250 -2.92 7.98 -4.72
N THR A 251 -4.13 7.96 -5.26
CA THR A 251 -5.10 6.88 -5.03
C THR A 251 -5.83 6.54 -6.33
N MET A 252 -6.08 5.26 -6.55
CA MET A 252 -6.80 4.76 -7.73
C MET A 252 -7.71 3.59 -7.37
N THR A 253 -8.80 3.43 -8.11
CA THR A 253 -9.64 2.23 -8.03
C THR A 253 -8.94 1.04 -8.68
N MET A 254 -9.19 -0.16 -8.14
CA MET A 254 -8.64 -1.41 -8.67
C MET A 254 -9.55 -2.09 -9.69
N GLY A 255 -10.77 -1.59 -9.89
CA GLY A 255 -11.72 -2.14 -10.85
C GLY A 255 -12.37 -3.45 -10.40
N TYR A 256 -12.31 -3.75 -9.10
CA TYR A 256 -13.06 -4.85 -8.50
C TYR A 256 -14.54 -4.45 -8.42
N GLU A 257 -15.45 -5.35 -8.80
CA GLU A 257 -16.89 -5.08 -8.72
C GLU A 257 -17.35 -4.96 -7.26
N ASP A 258 -18.41 -4.18 -7.03
CA ASP A 258 -19.11 -4.09 -5.74
C ASP A 258 -19.85 -5.42 -5.46
N GLY A 259 -19.12 -6.48 -5.13
CA GLY A 259 -19.72 -7.82 -5.00
C GLY A 259 -18.84 -8.92 -4.43
N PHE A 260 -17.69 -8.58 -3.83
CA PHE A 260 -16.96 -9.51 -2.97
C PHE A 260 -17.41 -9.37 -1.52
#